data_AF-A0A4Q6XBF7-F1
#
_entry.id   AF-A0A4Q6XBF7-F1
#
_cell.length_a   1.000
_cell.length_b   1.000
_cell.length_c   1.000
_cell.angle_alpha   90.00
_cell.angle_beta   90.00
_cell.angle_gamma   90.00
#
_symmetry.space_group_name_H-M   'P 1'
#
loop_
_entity.id
_entity.type
_entity.pdbx_description
1 polymer ?
#
loop_
_entity_poly.entity_id
_entity_poly.type
_entity_poly.pdbx_seq_one_letter_code
_entity_poly.pdbx_strand_id
1 'polypeptide(L)'
;MSIKINPLNAIDFYKADHRRQYPVGTEYVYANFTPRSSRLAKMMPDFDDKIVFFGLQGFIKHFLIETWNEGFFNQPKAKVVAAYKRRMDNSLGEGAVPVEHIEALHDLGYLPLKIKALTEGSRVNIKVPVLTIINTDPNFFWLTNYIETVLSAELWKSCTTATIAYEYKRLLTQYAEKTGAALDFVPVQGHDFSSRGMSGIYDAAQSGVGHLTSFIGTDSVASIDYAEEYYNATGVVGVSVPATEHSVMCMGSEDSEIETFRRLICELYPSGVVSIVSDTWDFWRVITEFSVELKAEILNRQPNALGLAKVVFRPDSGDPVKIICGDPDAEVDSPAYKGAVQCLWEIFGGTETTQGYKVLNERVGLIYGDSITLERAQNILKGLVAKGFASNNLVFGIGSYTYNYLTRDTFGFAVKATWGQVNGVGRDLFKDPATDSGVKKSAKGLLRIEQTENGFELFDQQTAEQENMGVLQTVFENGQLLRECSLDQIRERLA
;
A
#
# COMPACT_ATOMS: atom_id res chain seq x y z
N MET A 1 6.92 -28.43 1.24
CA MET A 1 7.98 -27.67 1.94
C MET A 1 7.86 -26.23 1.51
N SER A 2 7.54 -25.31 2.42
CA SER A 2 7.69 -23.87 2.14
C SER A 2 9.18 -23.55 2.16
N ILE A 3 9.68 -22.83 1.15
CA ILE A 3 11.06 -22.35 1.14
C ILE A 3 11.15 -21.22 2.18
N LYS A 4 11.87 -21.44 3.28
CA LYS A 4 12.24 -20.35 4.19
C LYS A 4 13.36 -19.53 3.57
N ILE A 5 13.19 -18.21 3.52
CA ILE A 5 14.22 -17.29 3.02
C ILE A 5 15.45 -17.38 3.95
N ASN A 6 16.63 -17.56 3.37
CA ASN A 6 17.88 -17.39 4.11
C ASN A 6 18.23 -15.89 4.09
N PRO A 7 18.24 -15.21 5.25
CA PRO A 7 18.45 -13.77 5.32
C PRO A 7 19.80 -13.32 4.74
N LEU A 8 20.85 -14.16 4.81
CA LEU A 8 22.16 -13.88 4.19
C LEU A 8 22.11 -13.80 2.66
N ASN A 9 21.12 -14.44 2.05
CA ASN A 9 20.99 -14.47 0.59
C ASN A 9 19.97 -13.45 0.07
N ALA A 10 19.37 -12.63 0.94
CA ALA A 10 18.44 -11.57 0.56
C ALA A 10 19.20 -10.30 0.11
N ILE A 11 20.17 -10.50 -0.77
CA ILE A 11 21.10 -9.49 -1.27
C ILE A 11 21.27 -9.64 -2.79
N ASP A 12 21.71 -8.57 -3.42
CA ASP A 12 22.35 -8.68 -4.73
C ASP A 12 23.77 -9.24 -4.58
N PHE A 13 24.20 -10.13 -5.47
CA PHE A 13 25.49 -10.83 -5.36
C PHE A 13 26.71 -9.92 -5.16
N TYR A 14 26.74 -8.73 -5.78
CA TYR A 14 27.86 -7.80 -5.65
C TYR A 14 28.08 -7.33 -4.20
N LYS A 15 27.02 -7.35 -3.36
CA LYS A 15 27.10 -7.01 -1.94
C LYS A 15 27.80 -8.08 -1.10
N ALA A 16 27.88 -9.32 -1.57
CA ALA A 16 28.48 -10.43 -0.82
C ALA A 16 29.95 -10.18 -0.45
N ASP A 17 30.67 -9.40 -1.27
CA ASP A 17 32.10 -9.14 -1.07
C ASP A 17 32.47 -7.66 -0.84
N HIS A 18 31.47 -6.77 -0.75
CA HIS A 18 31.72 -5.35 -0.50
C HIS A 18 32.57 -5.10 0.73
N ARG A 19 32.47 -5.95 1.77
CA ARG A 19 33.29 -5.88 2.97
C ARG A 19 34.78 -5.70 2.67
N ARG A 20 35.32 -6.42 1.68
CA ARG A 20 36.75 -6.32 1.30
C ARG A 20 37.06 -5.19 0.33
N GLN A 21 36.03 -4.64 -0.31
CA GLN A 21 36.16 -3.54 -1.28
C GLN A 21 36.15 -2.16 -0.61
N TYR A 22 35.59 -2.07 0.60
CA TYR A 22 35.73 -0.89 1.43
C TYR A 22 37.21 -0.65 1.82
N PRO A 23 37.63 0.61 2.05
CA PRO A 23 38.97 0.91 2.50
C PRO A 23 39.36 0.12 3.76
N VAL A 24 40.60 -0.34 3.84
CA VAL A 24 41.14 -0.95 5.06
C VAL A 24 41.00 0.02 6.23
N GLY A 25 40.48 -0.48 7.35
CA GLY A 25 40.19 0.32 8.54
C GLY A 25 38.83 1.01 8.53
N THR A 26 37.90 0.62 7.63
CA THR A 26 36.51 1.09 7.69
C THR A 26 35.85 0.56 8.97
N GLU A 27 35.19 1.46 9.70
CA GLU A 27 34.54 1.19 10.99
C GLU A 27 33.03 1.41 10.90
N TYR A 28 32.58 2.42 10.18
CA TYR A 28 31.17 2.75 10.09
C TYR A 28 30.75 3.09 8.67
N VAL A 29 29.55 2.65 8.30
CA VAL A 29 28.87 3.04 7.06
C VAL A 29 27.48 3.51 7.45
N TYR A 30 27.13 4.73 7.04
CA TYR A 30 25.84 5.37 7.28
C TYR A 30 25.12 5.54 5.96
N ALA A 31 23.87 5.07 5.90
CA ALA A 31 23.00 5.17 4.74
C ALA A 31 21.61 5.67 5.11
N ASN A 32 20.83 6.03 4.10
CA ASN A 32 19.45 6.48 4.24
C ASN A 32 18.55 5.87 3.16
N PHE A 33 17.24 5.88 3.36
CA PHE A 33 16.24 5.53 2.36
C PHE A 33 15.39 6.77 2.03
N THR A 34 15.42 7.19 0.76
CA THR A 34 14.84 8.47 0.32
C THR A 34 13.95 8.30 -0.91
N PRO A 35 12.70 8.82 -0.90
CA PRO A 35 11.91 9.08 -2.11
C PRO A 35 12.49 10.28 -2.85
N ARG A 36 12.94 10.15 -4.10
CA ARG A 36 13.74 11.21 -4.78
C ARG A 36 13.01 11.99 -5.86
N SER A 37 11.89 11.45 -6.36
CA SER A 37 11.15 12.05 -7.46
C SER A 37 9.74 11.49 -7.51
N SER A 38 8.74 12.30 -7.82
CA SER A 38 7.37 11.89 -8.12
C SER A 38 7.08 11.79 -9.62
N ARG A 39 8.10 11.90 -10.49
CA ARG A 39 7.93 12.05 -11.95
C ARG A 39 7.14 10.91 -12.62
N LEU A 40 7.24 9.69 -12.09
CA LEU A 40 6.54 8.52 -12.61
C LEU A 40 5.26 8.22 -11.82
N ALA A 41 4.95 8.99 -10.78
CA ALA A 41 3.76 8.85 -9.99
C ALA A 41 2.56 9.39 -10.78
N LYS A 42 1.57 8.53 -11.03
CA LYS A 42 0.32 8.88 -11.69
C LYS A 42 -0.66 9.47 -10.65
N MET A 43 -0.35 10.66 -10.16
CA MET A 43 -1.13 11.38 -9.16
C MET A 43 -2.01 12.46 -9.79
N MET A 44 -2.89 13.05 -8.99
CA MET A 44 -3.71 14.19 -9.42
C MET A 44 -2.84 15.43 -9.69
N PRO A 45 -3.28 16.37 -10.55
CA PRO A 45 -2.50 17.58 -10.85
C PRO A 45 -2.18 18.48 -9.65
N ASP A 46 -2.96 18.36 -8.58
CA ASP A 46 -2.80 19.09 -7.32
C ASP A 46 -2.05 18.29 -6.23
N PHE A 47 -1.37 17.21 -6.61
CA PHE A 47 -0.51 16.45 -5.72
C PHE A 47 0.61 17.33 -5.13
N ASP A 48 0.79 17.28 -3.80
CA ASP A 48 1.66 18.17 -3.04
C ASP A 48 3.12 17.67 -2.94
N ASP A 49 3.51 16.68 -3.75
CA ASP A 49 4.83 16.04 -3.72
C ASP A 49 5.23 15.51 -2.34
N LYS A 50 4.28 14.92 -1.60
CA LYS A 50 4.53 14.19 -0.35
C LYS A 50 4.12 12.73 -0.46
N ILE A 51 4.98 11.84 0.06
CA ILE A 51 4.67 10.41 0.22
C ILE A 51 4.19 10.12 1.63
N VAL A 52 3.43 9.04 1.82
CA VAL A 52 3.14 8.48 3.14
C VAL A 52 4.24 7.49 3.48
N PHE A 53 4.95 7.72 4.58
CA PHE A 53 5.95 6.77 5.07
C PHE A 53 5.26 5.60 5.78
N PHE A 54 5.43 4.38 5.26
CA PHE A 54 4.80 3.17 5.80
C PHE A 54 5.59 1.90 5.44
N GLY A 55 5.61 0.92 6.34
CA GLY A 55 6.12 -0.45 6.12
C GLY A 55 7.36 -0.86 6.93
N LEU A 56 8.02 0.08 7.61
CA LEU A 56 9.31 -0.18 8.29
C LEU A 56 9.16 -1.11 9.50
N GLN A 57 8.15 -0.92 10.34
CA GLN A 57 7.91 -1.76 11.51
C GLN A 57 7.65 -3.21 11.11
N GLY A 58 6.80 -3.43 10.11
CA GLY A 58 6.56 -4.77 9.57
C GLY A 58 7.84 -5.40 9.03
N PHE A 59 8.65 -4.65 8.27
CA PHE A 59 9.96 -5.11 7.79
C PHE A 59 10.92 -5.45 8.95
N ILE A 60 10.97 -4.63 10.00
CA ILE A 60 11.82 -4.88 11.17
C ILE A 60 11.40 -6.18 11.86
N LYS A 61 10.11 -6.34 12.21
CA LYS A 61 9.59 -7.51 12.91
C LYS A 61 9.78 -8.79 12.07
N HIS A 62 9.25 -8.77 10.84
CA HIS A 62 9.26 -9.94 9.97
C HIS A 62 10.67 -10.33 9.50
N PHE A 63 11.43 -9.36 8.98
CA PHE A 63 12.70 -9.68 8.33
C PHE A 63 13.87 -9.57 9.30
N LEU A 64 14.09 -8.39 9.90
CA LEU A 64 15.29 -8.14 10.73
C LEU A 64 15.30 -8.91 12.05
N ILE A 65 14.13 -9.28 12.58
CA ILE A 65 14.01 -10.04 13.83
C ILE A 65 13.69 -11.51 13.51
N GLU A 66 12.49 -11.83 13.02
CA GLU A 66 12.05 -13.21 12.87
C GLU A 66 12.89 -13.98 11.84
N THR A 67 12.99 -13.48 10.61
CA THR A 67 13.71 -14.19 9.53
C THR A 67 15.19 -14.38 9.86
N TRP A 68 15.84 -13.40 10.48
CA TRP A 68 17.22 -13.53 10.95
C TRP A 68 17.37 -14.49 12.12
N ASN A 69 16.49 -14.44 13.11
CA ASN A 69 16.53 -15.39 14.23
C ASN A 69 16.27 -16.82 13.76
N GLU A 70 15.22 -17.05 12.99
CA GLU A 70 14.85 -18.38 12.51
C GLU A 70 15.84 -18.96 11.50
N GLY A 71 16.31 -18.13 10.57
CA GLY A 71 17.14 -18.56 9.43
C GLY A 71 18.64 -18.56 9.70
N PHE A 72 19.10 -17.82 10.73
CA PHE A 72 20.52 -17.60 10.99
C PHE A 72 20.90 -17.82 12.46
N PHE A 73 20.46 -16.95 13.39
CA PHE A 73 20.98 -16.96 14.77
C PHE A 73 20.57 -18.20 15.57
N ASN A 74 19.33 -18.68 15.42
CA ASN A 74 18.84 -19.90 16.10
C ASN A 74 19.15 -21.19 15.32
N GLN A 75 19.94 -21.11 14.25
CA GLN A 75 20.42 -22.28 13.53
C GLN A 75 21.85 -22.64 13.96
N PRO A 76 22.27 -23.92 13.87
CA PRO A 76 23.66 -24.28 14.12
C PRO A 76 24.62 -23.51 13.21
N LYS A 77 25.62 -22.83 13.80
CA LYS A 77 26.64 -22.03 13.08
C LYS A 77 27.22 -22.75 11.87
N ALA A 78 27.70 -23.99 12.08
CA ALA A 78 28.30 -24.81 11.03
C ALA A 78 27.36 -25.03 9.83
N LYS A 79 26.05 -25.17 10.08
CA LYS A 79 25.04 -25.36 9.02
C LYS A 79 24.88 -24.09 8.17
N VAL A 80 24.71 -22.93 8.82
CA VAL A 80 24.48 -21.67 8.10
C VAL A 80 25.72 -21.21 7.35
N VAL A 81 26.90 -21.34 7.96
CA VAL A 81 28.20 -21.01 7.36
C VAL A 81 28.49 -21.92 6.16
N ALA A 82 28.31 -23.24 6.29
CA ALA A 82 28.50 -24.16 5.17
C ALA A 82 27.53 -23.88 4.02
N ALA A 83 26.27 -23.55 4.32
CA ALA A 83 25.27 -23.20 3.31
C ALA A 83 25.63 -21.90 2.57
N TYR A 84 26.12 -20.89 3.30
CA TYR A 84 26.60 -19.63 2.73
C TYR A 84 27.85 -19.84 1.87
N LYS A 85 28.88 -20.54 2.40
CA LYS A 85 30.11 -20.88 1.68
C LYS A 85 29.80 -21.56 0.35
N ARG A 86 28.97 -22.62 0.39
CA ARG A 86 28.56 -23.36 -0.80
C ARG A 86 27.88 -22.45 -1.83
N ARG A 87 27.03 -21.51 -1.39
CA ARG A 87 26.36 -20.56 -2.29
C ARG A 87 27.38 -19.64 -2.96
N MET A 88 28.30 -19.08 -2.18
CA MET A 88 29.31 -18.16 -2.71
C MET A 88 30.31 -18.88 -3.63
N ASP A 89 30.84 -20.03 -3.22
CA ASP A 89 31.78 -20.81 -4.03
C ASP A 89 31.18 -21.21 -5.38
N ASN A 90 29.94 -21.71 -5.39
CA ASN A 90 29.29 -22.16 -6.60
C ASN A 90 28.88 -21.03 -7.55
N SER A 91 28.72 -19.80 -7.05
CA SER A 91 28.24 -18.66 -7.84
C SER A 91 29.34 -17.67 -8.23
N LEU A 92 30.37 -17.52 -7.40
CA LEU A 92 31.43 -16.52 -7.56
C LEU A 92 32.83 -17.13 -7.69
N GLY A 93 32.96 -18.45 -7.53
CA GLY A 93 34.23 -19.18 -7.56
C GLY A 93 34.68 -19.60 -6.15
N GLU A 94 35.33 -20.75 -6.06
CA GLU A 94 35.79 -21.33 -4.80
C GLU A 94 36.71 -20.36 -4.04
N GLY A 95 36.36 -20.05 -2.80
CA GLY A 95 37.14 -19.15 -1.95
C GLY A 95 37.07 -17.68 -2.34
N ALA A 96 36.23 -17.31 -3.33
CA ALA A 96 36.08 -15.92 -3.76
C ALA A 96 35.56 -15.02 -2.64
N VAL A 97 34.63 -15.52 -1.81
CA VAL A 97 34.07 -14.79 -0.67
C VAL A 97 34.41 -15.51 0.64
N PRO A 98 35.17 -14.87 1.55
CA PRO A 98 35.49 -15.42 2.87
C PRO A 98 34.24 -15.59 3.77
N VAL A 99 34.29 -16.48 4.76
CA VAL A 99 33.14 -16.75 5.65
C VAL A 99 33.32 -16.26 7.08
N GLU A 100 34.52 -15.84 7.46
CA GLU A 100 34.88 -15.50 8.84
C GLU A 100 34.02 -14.35 9.38
N HIS A 101 33.60 -13.43 8.51
CA HIS A 101 32.70 -12.33 8.87
C HIS A 101 31.27 -12.78 9.18
N ILE A 102 30.81 -13.87 8.54
CA ILE A 102 29.53 -14.51 8.84
C ILE A 102 29.64 -15.29 10.15
N GLU A 103 30.75 -15.99 10.37
CA GLU A 103 31.03 -16.67 11.63
C GLU A 103 31.04 -15.70 12.80
N ALA A 104 31.72 -14.56 12.66
CA ALA A 104 31.76 -13.50 13.66
C ALA A 104 30.36 -12.91 13.92
N LEU A 105 29.54 -12.73 12.89
CA LEU A 105 28.17 -12.24 13.07
C LEU A 105 27.31 -13.25 13.82
N HIS A 106 27.47 -14.54 13.51
CA HIS A 106 26.76 -15.61 14.23
C HIS A 106 27.16 -15.64 15.71
N ASP A 107 28.47 -15.54 16.00
CA ASP A 107 28.97 -15.50 17.39
C ASP A 107 28.48 -14.28 18.16
N LEU A 108 28.26 -13.15 17.49
CA LEU A 108 27.67 -11.95 18.11
C LEU A 108 26.20 -12.17 18.52
N GLY A 109 25.44 -12.95 17.75
CA GLY A 109 24.08 -13.38 18.10
C GLY A 109 22.95 -12.38 17.82
N TYR A 110 23.23 -11.22 17.24
CA TYR A 110 22.24 -10.22 16.84
C TYR A 110 22.74 -9.37 15.66
N LEU A 111 21.86 -8.56 15.07
CA LEU A 111 22.24 -7.59 14.04
C LEU A 111 22.73 -6.27 14.65
N PRO A 112 24.03 -5.93 14.59
CA PRO A 112 24.59 -4.68 15.13
C PRO A 112 24.30 -3.50 14.21
N LEU A 113 23.02 -3.14 14.11
CA LEU A 113 22.52 -2.04 13.30
C LEU A 113 21.67 -1.12 14.18
N LYS A 114 21.65 0.16 13.81
CA LYS A 114 20.78 1.19 14.35
C LYS A 114 20.01 1.83 13.21
N ILE A 115 18.69 1.87 13.32
CA ILE A 115 17.80 2.55 12.38
C ILE A 115 17.12 3.70 13.12
N LYS A 116 17.24 4.92 12.58
CA LYS A 116 16.43 6.07 12.99
C LYS A 116 15.42 6.38 11.88
N ALA A 117 14.17 6.66 12.22
CA ALA A 117 13.12 6.88 11.24
C ALA A 117 12.15 7.99 11.66
N LEU A 118 11.46 8.57 10.68
CA LEU A 118 10.24 9.31 10.91
C LEU A 118 9.18 8.35 11.47
N THR A 119 8.13 8.89 12.10
CA THR A 119 7.02 8.04 12.53
C THR A 119 6.21 7.59 11.31
N GLU A 120 5.81 6.32 11.24
CA GLU A 120 4.95 5.86 10.14
C GLU A 120 3.61 6.61 10.10
N GLY A 121 3.04 6.79 8.91
CA GLY A 121 1.91 7.69 8.67
C GLY A 121 2.31 9.15 8.45
N SER A 122 3.59 9.52 8.58
CA SER A 122 4.03 10.88 8.21
C SER A 122 3.89 11.14 6.71
N ARG A 123 3.44 12.35 6.35
CA ARG A 123 3.49 12.90 4.98
C ARG A 123 4.85 13.57 4.75
N VAL A 124 5.70 12.96 3.92
CA VAL A 124 7.12 13.32 3.77
C VAL A 124 7.40 13.87 2.37
N ASN A 125 8.03 15.05 2.31
CA ASN A 125 8.40 15.70 1.07
C ASN A 125 9.36 14.84 0.23
N ILE A 126 9.21 14.88 -1.09
CA ILE A 126 10.20 14.30 -2.01
C ILE A 126 11.59 14.91 -1.74
N LYS A 127 12.62 14.05 -1.77
CA LYS A 127 14.04 14.28 -1.44
C LYS A 127 14.37 14.33 0.06
N VAL A 128 13.41 14.11 0.95
CA VAL A 128 13.68 13.96 2.38
C VAL A 128 13.75 12.48 2.75
N PRO A 129 14.85 12.00 3.36
CA PRO A 129 14.96 10.63 3.83
C PRO A 129 13.93 10.32 4.90
N VAL A 130 13.30 9.14 4.81
CA VAL A 130 12.33 8.67 5.81
C VAL A 130 13.01 7.90 6.95
N LEU A 131 14.20 7.37 6.69
CA LEU A 131 15.03 6.68 7.68
C LEU A 131 16.51 6.77 7.35
N THR A 132 17.32 6.54 8.37
CA THR A 132 18.78 6.38 8.31
C THR A 132 19.17 5.07 9.00
N ILE A 133 20.28 4.49 8.57
CA ILE A 133 20.80 3.22 9.08
C ILE A 133 22.32 3.27 9.19
N ILE A 134 22.85 2.78 10.31
CA ILE A 134 24.29 2.67 10.58
C ILE A 134 24.58 1.39 11.37
N ASN A 135 25.75 0.79 11.18
CA ASN A 135 26.22 -0.28 12.05
C ASN A 135 26.62 0.27 13.44
N THR A 136 26.44 -0.53 14.48
CA THR A 136 26.76 -0.16 15.88
C THR A 136 28.07 -0.77 16.37
N ASP A 137 28.63 -1.73 15.64
CA ASP A 137 29.92 -2.36 15.92
C ASP A 137 30.86 -2.20 14.72
N PRO A 138 32.09 -1.68 14.92
CA PRO A 138 33.08 -1.48 13.87
C PRO A 138 33.43 -2.72 13.04
N ASN A 139 33.33 -3.93 13.60
CA ASN A 139 33.64 -5.17 12.88
C ASN A 139 32.60 -5.52 11.80
N PHE A 140 31.42 -4.88 11.87
CA PHE A 140 30.26 -5.17 11.04
C PHE A 140 29.83 -3.99 10.15
N PHE A 141 30.76 -3.09 9.82
CA PHE A 141 30.53 -1.94 8.93
C PHE A 141 29.87 -2.29 7.58
N TRP A 142 30.11 -3.51 7.10
CA TRP A 142 29.59 -4.01 5.83
C TRP A 142 28.07 -4.24 5.87
N LEU A 143 27.50 -4.46 7.05
CA LEU A 143 26.12 -4.90 7.23
C LEU A 143 25.10 -3.81 6.84
N THR A 144 25.43 -2.52 7.04
CA THR A 144 24.57 -1.38 6.66
C THR A 144 24.10 -1.48 5.22
N ASN A 145 25.04 -1.66 4.28
CA ASN A 145 24.74 -1.75 2.85
C ASN A 145 24.49 -3.19 2.39
N TYR A 146 24.77 -4.19 3.23
CA TYR A 146 24.44 -5.59 2.91
C TYR A 146 22.92 -5.77 2.83
N ILE A 147 22.17 -5.20 3.78
CA ILE A 147 20.70 -5.32 3.82
C ILE A 147 19.97 -4.36 2.87
N GLU A 148 20.68 -3.53 2.10
CA GLU A 148 20.07 -2.53 1.20
C GLU A 148 19.08 -3.15 0.21
N THR A 149 19.39 -4.32 -0.35
CA THR A 149 18.55 -4.95 -1.38
C THR A 149 17.16 -5.27 -0.82
N VAL A 150 17.11 -6.00 0.30
CA VAL A 150 15.84 -6.37 0.94
C VAL A 150 15.15 -5.16 1.58
N LEU A 151 15.88 -4.26 2.25
CA LEU A 151 15.30 -3.03 2.78
C LEU A 151 14.62 -2.21 1.68
N SER A 152 15.28 -2.08 0.51
CA SER A 152 14.67 -1.37 -0.61
C SER A 152 13.46 -2.12 -1.16
N ALA A 153 13.52 -3.45 -1.31
CA ALA A 153 12.48 -4.27 -1.92
C ALA A 153 11.17 -4.27 -1.10
N GLU A 154 11.29 -4.30 0.23
CA GLU A 154 10.17 -4.40 1.16
C GLU A 154 9.46 -3.06 1.41
N LEU A 155 10.18 -1.94 1.34
CA LEU A 155 9.64 -0.64 1.77
C LEU A 155 9.02 0.19 0.63
N TRP A 156 9.59 0.16 -0.57
CA TRP A 156 9.18 1.09 -1.63
C TRP A 156 7.70 0.97 -1.99
N LYS A 157 7.19 -0.26 -2.07
CA LYS A 157 5.83 -0.54 -2.52
C LYS A 157 4.81 -0.21 -1.43
N SER A 158 5.09 -0.59 -0.19
CA SER A 158 4.28 -0.23 0.98
C SER A 158 4.08 1.29 1.11
N CYS A 159 5.16 2.08 0.98
CA CYS A 159 5.07 3.54 0.94
C CYS A 159 4.26 4.05 -0.26
N THR A 160 4.46 3.45 -1.44
CA THR A 160 3.76 3.86 -2.68
C THR A 160 2.26 3.59 -2.58
N THR A 161 1.86 2.40 -2.14
CA THR A 161 0.45 2.01 -1.94
C THR A 161 -0.23 2.90 -0.90
N ALA A 162 0.42 3.15 0.24
CA ALA A 162 -0.11 4.05 1.26
C ALA A 162 -0.30 5.49 0.74
N THR A 163 0.64 5.97 -0.08
CA THR A 163 0.54 7.30 -0.70
C THR A 163 -0.64 7.38 -1.67
N ILE A 164 -0.81 6.36 -2.54
CA ILE A 164 -1.93 6.31 -3.48
C ILE A 164 -3.26 6.24 -2.72
N ALA A 165 -3.36 5.38 -1.70
CA ALA A 165 -4.57 5.25 -0.89
C ALA A 165 -4.95 6.57 -0.20
N TYR A 166 -3.96 7.30 0.33
CA TYR A 166 -4.20 8.64 0.88
C TYR A 166 -4.73 9.62 -0.16
N GLU A 167 -4.20 9.61 -1.39
CA GLU A 167 -4.71 10.50 -2.46
C GLU A 167 -6.14 10.13 -2.89
N TYR A 168 -6.51 8.85 -2.87
CA TYR A 168 -7.92 8.47 -3.04
C TYR A 168 -8.77 9.01 -1.89
N LYS A 169 -8.34 8.83 -0.63
CA LYS A 169 -9.09 9.32 0.52
C LYS A 169 -9.29 10.84 0.43
N ARG A 170 -8.24 11.60 0.11
CA ARG A 170 -8.29 13.05 -0.10
C ARG A 170 -9.31 13.44 -1.19
N LEU A 171 -9.25 12.77 -2.34
CA LEU A 171 -10.19 12.99 -3.44
C LEU A 171 -11.64 12.69 -3.03
N LEU A 172 -11.87 11.55 -2.39
CA LEU A 172 -13.21 11.10 -1.98
C LEU A 172 -13.80 12.01 -0.91
N THR A 173 -13.01 12.42 0.09
CA THR A 173 -13.40 13.41 1.11
C THR A 173 -13.80 14.73 0.46
N GLN A 174 -12.99 15.27 -0.47
CA GLN A 174 -13.31 16.51 -1.16
C GLN A 174 -14.68 16.46 -1.86
N TYR A 175 -14.99 15.35 -2.53
CA TYR A 175 -16.27 15.20 -3.20
C TYR A 175 -17.42 14.89 -2.24
N ALA A 176 -17.15 14.22 -1.13
CA ALA A 176 -18.15 14.02 -0.08
C ALA A 176 -18.57 15.37 0.52
N GLU A 177 -17.62 16.23 0.89
CA GLU A 177 -17.90 17.60 1.37
C GLU A 177 -18.64 18.43 0.31
N LYS A 178 -18.17 18.40 -0.93
CA LYS A 178 -18.79 19.14 -2.05
C LYS A 178 -20.24 18.76 -2.28
N THR A 179 -20.56 17.47 -2.14
CA THR A 179 -21.89 16.94 -2.42
C THR A 179 -22.77 16.77 -1.18
N GLY A 180 -22.24 17.02 0.02
CA GLY A 180 -22.96 16.80 1.27
C GLY A 180 -23.11 15.35 1.69
N ALA A 181 -22.27 14.46 1.15
CA ALA A 181 -22.28 13.06 1.55
C ALA A 181 -21.65 12.88 2.94
N ALA A 182 -22.09 11.87 3.67
CA ALA A 182 -21.57 11.57 5.00
C ALA A 182 -20.09 11.14 4.92
N LEU A 183 -19.24 11.80 5.71
CA LEU A 183 -17.79 11.56 5.72
C LEU A 183 -17.41 10.19 6.29
N ASP A 184 -18.26 9.62 7.13
CA ASP A 184 -18.10 8.27 7.70
C ASP A 184 -18.24 7.16 6.64
N PHE A 185 -18.71 7.47 5.44
CA PHE A 185 -18.71 6.55 4.31
C PHE A 185 -17.37 6.48 3.56
N VAL A 186 -16.55 7.54 3.60
CA VAL A 186 -15.27 7.59 2.87
C VAL A 186 -14.35 6.40 3.19
N PRO A 187 -14.21 5.94 4.46
CA PRO A 187 -13.38 4.78 4.79
C PRO A 187 -13.75 3.47 4.08
N VAL A 188 -14.99 3.30 3.66
CA VAL A 188 -15.45 2.11 2.89
C VAL A 188 -15.67 2.40 1.40
N GLN A 189 -15.49 3.66 0.99
CA GLN A 189 -15.73 4.08 -0.40
C GLN A 189 -14.60 3.65 -1.34
N GLY A 190 -13.38 3.46 -0.83
CA GLY A 190 -12.32 2.72 -1.50
C GLY A 190 -12.24 1.30 -0.97
N HIS A 191 -12.34 0.30 -1.86
CA HIS A 191 -12.30 -1.12 -1.49
C HIS A 191 -11.16 -1.82 -2.23
N ASP A 192 -10.24 -2.45 -1.52
CA ASP A 192 -9.08 -3.13 -2.13
C ASP A 192 -9.47 -4.47 -2.79
N PHE A 193 -9.32 -4.54 -4.11
CA PHE A 193 -9.51 -5.74 -4.96
C PHE A 193 -8.19 -6.27 -5.53
N SER A 194 -7.05 -5.82 -5.01
CA SER A 194 -5.75 -6.01 -5.68
C SER A 194 -5.11 -7.39 -5.45
N SER A 195 -5.44 -8.07 -4.35
CA SER A 195 -4.71 -9.24 -3.84
C SER A 195 -4.33 -10.28 -4.92
N ARG A 196 -5.29 -10.68 -5.76
CA ARG A 196 -5.08 -11.69 -6.83
C ARG A 196 -4.12 -11.26 -7.94
N GLY A 197 -3.91 -9.95 -8.10
CA GLY A 197 -3.05 -9.38 -9.13
C GLY A 197 -1.73 -8.83 -8.60
N MET A 198 -1.39 -9.12 -7.35
CA MET A 198 -0.10 -8.79 -6.73
C MET A 198 0.99 -9.80 -7.14
N SER A 199 2.26 -9.51 -6.82
CA SER A 199 3.39 -10.36 -7.24
C SER A 199 3.55 -11.64 -6.39
N GLY A 200 2.71 -11.82 -5.38
CA GLY A 200 2.66 -12.97 -4.48
C GLY A 200 1.86 -12.66 -3.22
N ILE A 201 1.56 -13.67 -2.41
CA ILE A 201 0.69 -13.48 -1.23
C ILE A 201 1.34 -12.61 -0.14
N TYR A 202 2.67 -12.68 0.01
CA TYR A 202 3.40 -11.82 0.96
C TYR A 202 3.37 -10.35 0.52
N ASP A 203 3.56 -10.09 -0.78
CA ASP A 203 3.43 -8.75 -1.36
C ASP A 203 2.00 -8.22 -1.19
N ALA A 204 0.98 -9.05 -1.42
CA ALA A 204 -0.41 -8.68 -1.17
C ALA A 204 -0.67 -8.33 0.30
N ALA A 205 -0.23 -9.18 1.24
CA ALA A 205 -0.41 -8.98 2.67
C ALA A 205 0.26 -7.68 3.15
N GLN A 206 1.55 -7.50 2.85
CA GLN A 206 2.34 -6.37 3.32
C GLN A 206 1.91 -5.05 2.67
N SER A 207 1.89 -4.99 1.33
CA SER A 207 1.61 -3.74 0.64
C SER A 207 0.13 -3.35 0.72
N GLY A 208 -0.78 -4.33 0.87
CA GLY A 208 -2.21 -4.09 1.09
C GLY A 208 -2.52 -3.39 2.42
N VAL A 209 -1.67 -3.50 3.46
CA VAL A 209 -1.82 -2.66 4.66
C VAL A 209 -1.61 -1.18 4.34
N GLY A 210 -0.84 -0.87 3.29
CA GLY A 210 -0.76 0.49 2.75
C GLY A 210 -2.14 1.05 2.41
N HIS A 211 -3.04 0.26 1.81
CA HIS A 211 -4.43 0.67 1.57
C HIS A 211 -5.19 0.87 2.88
N LEU A 212 -5.01 -0.06 3.84
CA LEU A 212 -5.65 -0.01 5.15
C LEU A 212 -5.23 1.19 6.01
N THR A 213 -4.16 1.92 5.68
CA THR A 213 -3.82 3.19 6.33
C THR A 213 -4.84 4.30 6.08
N SER A 214 -5.61 4.21 4.98
CA SER A 214 -6.58 5.24 4.57
C SER A 214 -8.02 4.73 4.48
N PHE A 215 -8.20 3.42 4.32
CA PHE A 215 -9.50 2.77 4.17
C PHE A 215 -9.65 1.55 5.07
N ILE A 216 -10.87 1.03 5.16
CA ILE A 216 -11.17 -0.24 5.82
C ILE A 216 -11.79 -1.27 4.87
N GLY A 217 -12.26 -0.88 3.67
CA GLY A 217 -12.79 -1.83 2.69
C GLY A 217 -11.68 -2.67 2.04
N THR A 218 -11.65 -4.00 2.22
CA THR A 218 -10.65 -4.84 1.58
C THR A 218 -11.12 -6.28 1.38
N ASP A 219 -10.78 -6.87 0.23
CA ASP A 219 -10.86 -8.32 0.01
C ASP A 219 -9.48 -9.00 0.17
N SER A 220 -8.43 -8.26 0.49
CA SER A 220 -7.11 -8.80 0.80
C SER A 220 -7.05 -9.25 2.27
N VAL A 221 -7.61 -10.43 2.54
CA VAL A 221 -7.69 -11.01 3.89
C VAL A 221 -6.32 -11.05 4.58
N ALA A 222 -5.27 -11.46 3.88
CA ALA A 222 -3.92 -11.56 4.45
C ALA A 222 -3.33 -10.19 4.89
N SER A 223 -3.87 -9.08 4.37
CA SER A 223 -3.47 -7.73 4.82
C SER A 223 -3.99 -7.44 6.23
N ILE A 224 -5.14 -8.00 6.60
CA ILE A 224 -5.69 -7.87 7.96
C ILE A 224 -4.78 -8.62 8.93
N ASP A 225 -4.47 -9.88 8.63
CA ASP A 225 -3.57 -10.71 9.46
C ASP A 225 -2.20 -10.02 9.65
N TYR A 226 -1.63 -9.46 8.57
CA TYR A 226 -0.36 -8.74 8.62
C TYR A 226 -0.44 -7.48 9.50
N ALA A 227 -1.55 -6.74 9.45
CA ALA A 227 -1.76 -5.55 10.26
C ALA A 227 -1.95 -5.88 11.76
N GLU A 228 -2.67 -6.95 12.07
CA GLU A 228 -2.83 -7.43 13.44
C GLU A 228 -1.49 -7.87 14.02
N GLU A 229 -0.73 -8.70 13.29
CA GLU A 229 0.55 -9.25 13.73
C GLU A 229 1.62 -8.17 13.89
N TYR A 230 1.81 -7.33 12.86
CA TYR A 230 2.97 -6.44 12.82
C TYR A 230 2.66 -5.00 13.25
N TYR A 231 1.39 -4.59 13.26
CA TYR A 231 0.96 -3.22 13.54
C TYR A 231 -0.04 -3.11 14.68
N ASN A 232 -0.15 -4.15 15.53
CA ASN A 232 -1.01 -4.15 16.72
C ASN A 232 -2.42 -3.63 16.40
N ALA A 233 -2.94 -3.93 15.21
CA ALA A 233 -4.24 -3.44 14.77
C ALA A 233 -5.33 -4.11 15.62
N THR A 234 -6.29 -3.33 16.09
CA THR A 234 -7.38 -3.83 16.93
C THR A 234 -8.73 -3.30 16.43
N GLY A 235 -9.83 -3.93 16.84
CA GLY A 235 -11.16 -3.50 16.42
C GLY A 235 -11.41 -3.74 14.93
N VAL A 236 -11.89 -2.72 14.23
CA VAL A 236 -12.21 -2.83 12.79
C VAL A 236 -10.98 -2.51 11.94
N VAL A 237 -10.24 -3.56 11.60
CA VAL A 237 -9.02 -3.45 10.78
C VAL A 237 -9.37 -3.35 9.30
N GLY A 238 -10.13 -4.33 8.79
CA GLY A 238 -10.65 -4.37 7.44
C GLY A 238 -12.03 -5.04 7.41
N VAL A 239 -12.86 -4.66 6.44
CA VAL A 239 -14.23 -5.15 6.28
C VAL A 239 -14.50 -5.52 4.82
N SER A 240 -15.34 -6.54 4.66
CA SER A 240 -15.92 -6.92 3.37
C SER A 240 -17.37 -7.37 3.54
N VAL A 241 -18.00 -7.74 2.44
CA VAL A 241 -19.39 -8.19 2.36
C VAL A 241 -19.46 -9.47 1.55
N PRO A 242 -20.48 -10.34 1.76
CA PRO A 242 -20.76 -11.41 0.83
C PRO A 242 -20.88 -10.87 -0.60
N ALA A 243 -20.07 -11.42 -1.50
CA ALA A 243 -19.99 -10.98 -2.88
C ALA A 243 -19.93 -12.18 -3.83
N THR A 244 -20.54 -12.04 -5.01
CA THR A 244 -20.36 -13.01 -6.09
C THR A 244 -19.17 -12.66 -6.99
N GLU A 245 -18.78 -13.61 -7.83
CA GLU A 245 -17.97 -13.39 -9.02
C GLU A 245 -18.65 -14.06 -10.23
N HIS A 246 -18.14 -13.83 -11.45
CA HIS A 246 -18.75 -14.39 -12.66
C HIS A 246 -18.92 -15.91 -12.62
N SER A 247 -18.01 -16.67 -11.99
CA SER A 247 -18.15 -18.13 -11.89
C SER A 247 -19.45 -18.54 -11.17
N VAL A 248 -19.79 -17.85 -10.08
CA VAL A 248 -21.02 -18.09 -9.30
C VAL A 248 -22.25 -17.73 -10.12
N MET A 249 -22.22 -16.60 -10.83
CA MET A 249 -23.35 -16.15 -11.66
C MET A 249 -23.56 -17.07 -12.86
N CYS A 250 -22.50 -17.43 -13.59
CA CYS A 250 -22.54 -18.33 -14.74
C CYS A 250 -23.10 -19.72 -14.37
N MET A 251 -22.78 -20.25 -13.18
CA MET A 251 -23.32 -21.53 -12.72
C MET A 251 -24.83 -21.50 -12.47
N GLY A 252 -25.42 -20.32 -12.31
CA GLY A 252 -26.87 -20.09 -12.27
C GLY A 252 -27.54 -20.08 -13.66
N SER A 253 -26.77 -20.15 -14.74
CA SER A 253 -27.19 -20.08 -16.15
C SER A 253 -27.90 -18.78 -16.57
N GLU A 254 -27.79 -18.46 -17.87
CA GLU A 254 -28.35 -17.23 -18.44
C GLU A 254 -29.88 -17.18 -18.34
N ASP A 255 -30.55 -18.30 -18.63
CA ASP A 255 -32.02 -18.41 -18.63
C ASP A 255 -32.63 -18.20 -17.24
N SER A 256 -31.86 -18.40 -16.16
CA SER A 256 -32.32 -18.25 -14.77
C SER A 256 -31.48 -17.28 -13.95
N GLU A 257 -30.84 -16.29 -14.59
CA GLU A 257 -30.05 -15.27 -13.89
C GLU A 257 -30.89 -14.55 -12.83
N ILE A 258 -32.12 -14.15 -13.15
CA ILE A 258 -33.01 -13.49 -12.18
C ILE A 258 -33.34 -14.36 -10.96
N GLU A 259 -33.53 -15.67 -11.14
CA GLU A 259 -33.75 -16.58 -10.01
C GLU A 259 -32.48 -16.73 -9.15
N THR A 260 -31.31 -16.64 -9.77
CA THR A 260 -30.03 -16.57 -9.05
C THR A 260 -29.96 -15.30 -8.20
N PHE A 261 -30.32 -14.13 -8.75
CA PHE A 261 -30.45 -12.90 -7.98
C PHE A 261 -31.47 -13.05 -6.83
N ARG A 262 -32.67 -13.57 -7.12
CA ARG A 262 -33.73 -13.76 -6.11
C ARG A 262 -33.25 -14.65 -4.96
N ARG A 263 -32.63 -15.79 -5.26
CA ARG A 263 -32.07 -16.72 -4.26
C ARG A 263 -30.99 -16.04 -3.40
N LEU A 264 -30.06 -15.31 -4.03
CA LEU A 264 -29.00 -14.60 -3.31
C LEU A 264 -29.57 -13.53 -2.36
N ILE A 265 -30.56 -12.76 -2.84
CA ILE A 265 -31.17 -11.64 -2.11
C ILE A 265 -32.10 -12.14 -1.00
N CYS A 266 -32.92 -13.16 -1.26
CA CYS A 266 -34.03 -13.54 -0.38
C CYS A 266 -33.72 -14.73 0.52
N GLU A 267 -32.87 -15.65 0.09
CA GLU A 267 -32.63 -16.91 0.81
C GLU A 267 -31.24 -16.95 1.44
N LEU A 268 -30.19 -16.69 0.65
CA LEU A 268 -28.81 -16.87 1.10
C LEU A 268 -28.30 -15.67 1.92
N TYR A 269 -28.61 -14.45 1.48
CA TYR A 269 -28.22 -13.20 2.14
C TYR A 269 -29.42 -12.28 2.39
N PRO A 270 -30.42 -12.71 3.19
CA PRO A 270 -31.67 -11.96 3.43
C PRO A 270 -31.48 -10.67 4.24
N SER A 271 -30.33 -10.54 4.90
CA SER A 271 -29.95 -9.36 5.69
C SER A 271 -28.55 -8.89 5.37
N GLY A 272 -28.21 -7.65 5.72
CA GLY A 272 -26.87 -7.12 5.47
C GLY A 272 -26.67 -6.62 4.04
N VAL A 273 -25.41 -6.41 3.70
CA VAL A 273 -24.99 -6.05 2.36
C VAL A 273 -24.68 -7.32 1.56
N VAL A 274 -25.13 -7.39 0.32
CA VAL A 274 -24.70 -8.39 -0.66
C VAL A 274 -24.30 -7.68 -1.95
N SER A 275 -23.11 -7.99 -2.47
CA SER A 275 -22.61 -7.47 -3.74
C SER A 275 -22.75 -8.53 -4.83
N ILE A 276 -23.46 -8.23 -5.91
CA ILE A 276 -23.74 -9.22 -6.95
C ILE A 276 -23.18 -8.70 -8.28
N VAL A 277 -22.26 -9.46 -8.89
CA VAL A 277 -21.79 -9.20 -10.25
C VAL A 277 -22.98 -9.20 -11.20
N SER A 278 -23.13 -8.09 -11.92
CA SER A 278 -24.37 -7.74 -12.60
C SER A 278 -24.23 -7.66 -14.11
N ASP A 279 -23.06 -7.96 -14.68
CA ASP A 279 -22.75 -7.86 -16.10
C ASP A 279 -22.26 -9.18 -16.69
N THR A 280 -22.72 -10.31 -16.14
CA THR A 280 -22.37 -11.64 -16.67
C THR A 280 -22.86 -11.84 -18.10
N TRP A 281 -24.05 -11.32 -18.42
CA TRP A 281 -24.62 -11.34 -19.78
C TRP A 281 -25.08 -9.96 -20.25
N ASP A 282 -26.01 -9.32 -19.53
CA ASP A 282 -26.53 -7.99 -19.87
C ASP A 282 -26.74 -7.13 -18.63
N PHE A 283 -25.82 -6.20 -18.41
CA PHE A 283 -25.88 -5.26 -17.29
C PHE A 283 -27.12 -4.38 -17.31
N TRP A 284 -27.53 -3.89 -18.48
CA TRP A 284 -28.66 -2.97 -18.58
C TRP A 284 -29.95 -3.68 -18.23
N ARG A 285 -30.13 -4.92 -18.70
CA ARG A 285 -31.27 -5.77 -18.32
C ARG A 285 -31.33 -6.00 -16.81
N VAL A 286 -30.21 -6.29 -16.15
CA VAL A 286 -30.17 -6.46 -14.69
C VAL A 286 -30.63 -5.19 -13.97
N ILE A 287 -30.10 -4.03 -14.35
CA ILE A 287 -30.41 -2.78 -13.64
C ILE A 287 -31.74 -2.14 -14.01
N THR A 288 -32.38 -2.50 -15.13
CA THR A 288 -33.67 -1.93 -15.55
C THR A 288 -34.85 -2.89 -15.53
N GLU A 289 -34.64 -4.20 -15.68
CA GLU A 289 -35.71 -5.20 -15.65
C GLU A 289 -35.70 -5.99 -14.33
N PHE A 290 -34.58 -6.65 -14.01
CA PHE A 290 -34.53 -7.51 -12.82
C PHE A 290 -34.66 -6.70 -11.53
N SER A 291 -34.04 -5.52 -11.48
CA SER A 291 -34.16 -4.62 -10.33
C SER A 291 -35.59 -4.10 -10.13
N VAL A 292 -36.38 -3.96 -11.21
CA VAL A 292 -37.80 -3.59 -11.14
C VAL A 292 -38.63 -4.76 -10.62
N GLU A 293 -38.40 -5.96 -11.15
CA GLU A 293 -39.11 -7.16 -10.72
C GLU A 293 -38.84 -7.49 -9.25
N LEU A 294 -37.58 -7.36 -8.81
CA LEU A 294 -37.14 -7.65 -7.44
C LEU A 294 -37.24 -6.44 -6.50
N LYS A 295 -37.86 -5.34 -6.95
CA LYS A 295 -37.89 -4.08 -6.20
C LYS A 295 -38.51 -4.25 -4.81
N ALA A 296 -39.60 -5.00 -4.73
CA ALA A 296 -40.31 -5.21 -3.47
C ALA A 296 -39.43 -5.97 -2.47
N GLU A 297 -38.75 -7.02 -2.91
CA GLU A 297 -37.85 -7.84 -2.10
C GLU A 297 -36.64 -7.03 -1.63
N ILE A 298 -36.03 -6.24 -2.52
CA ILE A 298 -34.88 -5.37 -2.21
C ILE A 298 -35.26 -4.33 -1.15
N LEU A 299 -36.39 -3.65 -1.30
CA LEU A 299 -36.84 -2.63 -0.35
C LEU A 299 -37.18 -3.22 1.03
N ASN A 300 -37.64 -4.48 1.07
CA ASN A 300 -38.01 -5.19 2.30
C ASN A 300 -36.85 -5.95 2.97
N ARG A 301 -35.61 -5.82 2.47
CA ARG A 301 -34.43 -6.44 3.09
C ARG A 301 -34.22 -5.98 4.53
N GLN A 302 -33.76 -6.91 5.36
CA GLN A 302 -33.59 -6.68 6.79
C GLN A 302 -32.17 -6.18 7.12
N PRO A 303 -32.03 -5.22 8.06
CA PRO A 303 -30.73 -4.83 8.60
C PRO A 303 -29.98 -6.00 9.25
N ASN A 304 -28.67 -6.09 9.03
CA ASN A 304 -27.81 -6.94 9.85
C ASN A 304 -27.53 -6.29 11.22
N ALA A 305 -26.69 -6.92 12.04
CA ALA A 305 -26.30 -6.39 13.35
C ALA A 305 -25.61 -5.01 13.31
N LEU A 306 -25.11 -4.59 12.13
CA LEU A 306 -24.49 -3.28 11.90
C LEU A 306 -25.48 -2.26 11.30
N GLY A 307 -26.76 -2.62 11.18
CA GLY A 307 -27.79 -1.75 10.60
C GLY A 307 -27.79 -1.69 9.06
N LEU A 308 -26.96 -2.48 8.38
CA LEU A 308 -26.83 -2.45 6.92
C LEU A 308 -27.82 -3.41 6.26
N ALA A 309 -28.45 -3.00 5.16
CA ALA A 309 -29.37 -3.85 4.38
C ALA A 309 -29.37 -3.42 2.91
N LYS A 310 -28.36 -3.79 2.13
CA LYS A 310 -28.17 -3.25 0.78
C LYS A 310 -27.90 -4.34 -0.25
N VAL A 311 -28.56 -4.26 -1.40
CA VAL A 311 -28.10 -4.96 -2.61
C VAL A 311 -27.19 -4.02 -3.38
N VAL A 312 -25.96 -4.44 -3.60
CA VAL A 312 -24.98 -3.69 -4.37
C VAL A 312 -24.84 -4.35 -5.73
N PHE A 313 -25.21 -3.63 -6.79
CA PHE A 313 -24.98 -4.06 -8.16
C PHE A 313 -23.53 -3.78 -8.53
N ARG A 314 -22.88 -4.75 -9.18
CA ARG A 314 -21.46 -4.66 -9.55
C ARG A 314 -21.25 -4.95 -11.04
N PRO A 315 -21.25 -3.92 -11.90
CA PRO A 315 -20.63 -4.04 -13.22
C PRO A 315 -19.10 -4.18 -13.10
N ASP A 316 -18.49 -4.94 -14.00
CA ASP A 316 -17.05 -5.25 -14.03
C ASP A 316 -16.45 -5.13 -15.45
N SER A 317 -17.19 -4.54 -16.39
CA SER A 317 -16.78 -4.37 -17.79
C SER A 317 -17.23 -3.02 -18.37
N GLY A 318 -16.65 -2.65 -19.53
CA GLY A 318 -16.94 -1.40 -20.23
C GLY A 318 -16.13 -0.19 -19.75
N ASP A 319 -16.50 1.01 -20.20
CA ASP A 319 -15.91 2.25 -19.69
C ASP A 319 -16.61 2.62 -18.37
N PRO A 320 -15.89 2.67 -17.23
CA PRO A 320 -16.52 2.92 -15.93
C PRO A 320 -17.23 4.28 -15.86
N VAL A 321 -16.72 5.31 -16.52
CA VAL A 321 -17.36 6.63 -16.54
C VAL A 321 -18.70 6.53 -17.25
N LYS A 322 -18.72 5.89 -18.43
CA LYS A 322 -19.94 5.73 -19.23
C LYS A 322 -20.96 4.81 -18.58
N ILE A 323 -20.53 3.69 -17.98
CA ILE A 323 -21.43 2.76 -17.30
C ILE A 323 -22.09 3.41 -16.08
N ILE A 324 -21.31 4.11 -15.25
CA ILE A 324 -21.78 4.68 -13.99
C ILE A 324 -22.57 5.96 -14.23
N CYS A 325 -21.98 6.89 -14.98
CA CYS A 325 -22.48 8.24 -15.18
C CYS A 325 -23.25 8.41 -16.48
N GLY A 326 -23.29 7.43 -17.38
CA GLY A 326 -23.98 7.48 -18.66
C GLY A 326 -23.08 7.89 -19.83
N ASP A 327 -23.38 7.35 -21.01
CA ASP A 327 -22.73 7.64 -22.28
C ASP A 327 -23.50 8.72 -23.06
N PRO A 328 -22.96 9.95 -23.23
CA PRO A 328 -23.65 10.99 -23.99
C PRO A 328 -23.85 10.64 -25.47
N ASP A 329 -23.11 9.66 -26.00
CA ASP A 329 -23.20 9.21 -27.39
C ASP A 329 -24.24 8.10 -27.60
N ALA A 330 -24.79 7.53 -26.52
CA ALA A 330 -25.83 6.51 -26.60
C ALA A 330 -27.19 7.13 -26.99
N GLU A 331 -28.14 6.28 -27.40
CA GLU A 331 -29.51 6.71 -27.71
C GLU A 331 -30.11 7.48 -26.51
N VAL A 332 -30.65 8.67 -26.78
CA VAL A 332 -31.23 9.54 -25.75
C VAL A 332 -32.27 8.77 -24.94
N ASP A 333 -32.22 8.91 -23.63
CA ASP A 333 -33.07 8.22 -22.65
C ASP A 333 -32.89 6.69 -22.54
N SER A 334 -31.98 6.09 -23.30
CA SER A 334 -31.57 4.69 -23.08
C SER A 334 -30.91 4.50 -21.72
N PRO A 335 -30.88 3.26 -21.17
CA PRO A 335 -30.15 2.98 -19.93
C PRO A 335 -28.68 3.38 -20.00
N ALA A 336 -28.04 3.15 -21.16
CA ALA A 336 -26.66 3.56 -21.41
C ALA A 336 -26.47 5.08 -21.37
N TYR A 337 -27.39 5.87 -21.92
CA TYR A 337 -27.34 7.33 -21.85
C TYR A 337 -27.51 7.85 -20.41
N LYS A 338 -28.43 7.23 -19.66
CA LYS A 338 -28.71 7.58 -18.26
C LYS A 338 -27.57 7.20 -17.32
N GLY A 339 -26.95 6.05 -17.54
CA GLY A 339 -25.98 5.46 -16.63
C GLY A 339 -26.63 4.78 -15.43
N ALA A 340 -25.88 3.90 -14.77
CA ALA A 340 -26.38 3.03 -13.72
C ALA A 340 -26.97 3.78 -12.53
N VAL A 341 -26.31 4.85 -12.07
CA VAL A 341 -26.78 5.60 -10.89
C VAL A 341 -28.14 6.26 -11.17
N GLN A 342 -28.33 6.83 -12.35
CA GLN A 342 -29.61 7.42 -12.71
C GLN A 342 -30.71 6.36 -12.89
N CYS A 343 -30.40 5.21 -13.53
CA CYS A 343 -31.37 4.13 -13.69
C CYS A 343 -31.86 3.62 -12.32
N LEU A 344 -30.95 3.38 -11.38
CA LEU A 344 -31.32 2.95 -10.03
C LEU A 344 -32.12 4.03 -9.28
N TRP A 345 -31.80 5.30 -9.46
CA TRP A 345 -32.59 6.40 -8.87
C TRP A 345 -34.02 6.45 -9.41
N GLU A 346 -34.21 6.30 -10.72
CA GLU A 346 -35.54 6.28 -11.34
C GLU A 346 -36.41 5.13 -10.82
N ILE A 347 -35.80 4.01 -10.45
CA ILE A 347 -36.50 2.82 -9.93
C ILE A 347 -36.74 2.90 -8.43
N PHE A 348 -35.73 3.21 -7.63
CA PHE A 348 -35.78 3.11 -6.16
C PHE A 348 -35.96 4.45 -5.45
N GLY A 349 -35.73 5.57 -6.14
CA GLY A 349 -35.62 6.88 -5.53
C GLY A 349 -34.49 6.96 -4.51
N GLY A 350 -34.68 7.82 -3.52
CA GLY A 350 -33.74 7.99 -2.41
C GLY A 350 -33.98 9.31 -1.69
N THR A 351 -32.91 9.90 -1.19
CA THR A 351 -32.93 11.17 -0.46
C THR A 351 -32.06 12.20 -1.16
N GLU A 352 -32.08 13.44 -0.67
CA GLU A 352 -31.16 14.49 -1.10
C GLU A 352 -30.30 14.95 0.08
N THR A 353 -29.05 15.28 -0.19
CA THR A 353 -28.17 15.91 0.78
C THR A 353 -28.60 17.36 1.04
N THR A 354 -28.05 17.98 2.08
CA THR A 354 -28.28 19.41 2.36
C THR A 354 -27.81 20.34 1.23
N GLN A 355 -26.97 19.84 0.31
CA GLN A 355 -26.41 20.54 -0.84
C GLN A 355 -27.24 20.29 -2.11
N GLY A 356 -28.35 19.54 -2.02
CA GLY A 356 -29.27 19.27 -3.13
C GLY A 356 -28.80 18.16 -4.08
N TYR A 357 -27.88 17.29 -3.65
CA TYR A 357 -27.44 16.14 -4.44
C TYR A 357 -28.20 14.88 -4.05
N LYS A 358 -28.60 14.08 -5.04
CA LYS A 358 -29.35 12.84 -4.84
C LYS A 358 -28.47 11.73 -4.26
N VAL A 359 -29.01 10.99 -3.30
CA VAL A 359 -28.43 9.80 -2.68
C VAL A 359 -29.41 8.65 -2.88
N LEU A 360 -29.01 7.60 -3.57
CA LEU A 360 -29.79 6.39 -3.81
C LEU A 360 -30.38 5.84 -2.50
N ASN A 361 -31.54 5.22 -2.60
CA ASN A 361 -32.19 4.52 -1.50
C ASN A 361 -31.19 3.63 -0.74
N GLU A 362 -31.24 3.65 0.59
CA GLU A 362 -30.30 2.91 1.46
C GLU A 362 -30.27 1.39 1.20
N ARG A 363 -31.31 0.85 0.54
CA ARG A 363 -31.41 -0.56 0.15
C ARG A 363 -30.65 -0.93 -1.11
N VAL A 364 -30.12 0.05 -1.85
CA VAL A 364 -29.42 -0.16 -3.13
C VAL A 364 -28.05 0.54 -3.12
N GLY A 365 -27.08 -0.07 -3.80
CA GLY A 365 -25.80 0.56 -4.06
C GLY A 365 -25.18 0.10 -5.38
N LEU A 366 -24.08 0.75 -5.71
CA LEU A 366 -23.28 0.45 -6.88
C LEU A 366 -21.81 0.36 -6.45
N ILE A 367 -21.10 -0.63 -6.96
CA ILE A 367 -19.64 -0.73 -6.86
C ILE A 367 -19.08 -1.04 -8.24
N TYR A 368 -17.97 -0.41 -8.61
CA TYR A 368 -17.28 -0.69 -9.87
C TYR A 368 -15.82 -1.04 -9.58
N GLY A 369 -15.36 -2.18 -10.11
CA GLY A 369 -14.07 -2.79 -9.73
C GLY A 369 -12.99 -2.82 -10.81
N ASP A 370 -13.32 -2.62 -12.09
CA ASP A 370 -12.34 -2.74 -13.16
C ASP A 370 -11.49 -1.46 -13.34
N SER A 371 -10.18 -1.62 -13.17
CA SER A 371 -9.16 -0.67 -13.58
C SER A 371 -9.39 0.79 -13.12
N ILE A 372 -9.85 0.97 -11.87
CA ILE A 372 -10.08 2.29 -11.27
C ILE A 372 -8.76 2.95 -10.87
N THR A 373 -8.35 3.98 -11.62
CA THR A 373 -7.25 4.91 -11.30
C THR A 373 -7.76 6.18 -10.62
N LEU A 374 -6.88 7.01 -10.02
CA LEU A 374 -7.24 8.30 -9.43
C LEU A 374 -7.95 9.22 -10.44
N GLU A 375 -7.42 9.29 -11.67
CA GLU A 375 -8.01 10.06 -12.76
C GLU A 375 -9.41 9.57 -13.11
N ARG A 376 -9.60 8.24 -13.25
CA ARG A 376 -10.91 7.65 -13.54
C ARG A 376 -11.89 7.90 -12.41
N ALA A 377 -11.47 7.72 -11.15
CA ALA A 377 -12.29 8.05 -9.99
C ALA A 377 -12.73 9.52 -10.00
N GLN A 378 -11.83 10.46 -10.31
CA GLN A 378 -12.20 11.87 -10.42
C GLN A 378 -13.21 12.11 -11.56
N ASN A 379 -13.02 11.49 -12.73
CA ASN A 379 -13.94 11.66 -13.85
C ASN A 379 -15.34 11.13 -13.53
N ILE A 380 -15.43 10.00 -12.83
CA ILE A 380 -16.70 9.45 -12.35
C ILE A 380 -17.35 10.42 -11.36
N LEU A 381 -16.61 10.89 -10.34
CA LEU A 381 -17.12 11.84 -9.35
C LEU A 381 -17.59 13.16 -9.99
N LYS A 382 -16.87 13.68 -10.99
CA LYS A 382 -17.30 14.84 -11.79
C LYS A 382 -18.60 14.57 -12.54
N GLY A 383 -18.74 13.39 -13.16
CA GLY A 383 -19.95 12.97 -13.86
C GLY A 383 -21.16 12.87 -12.92
N LEU A 384 -20.98 12.26 -11.74
CA LEU A 384 -22.02 12.20 -10.71
C LEU A 384 -22.46 13.59 -10.27
N VAL A 385 -21.51 14.48 -9.97
CA VAL A 385 -21.79 15.88 -9.63
C VAL A 385 -22.57 16.58 -10.74
N ALA A 386 -22.14 16.44 -12.00
CA ALA A 386 -22.81 17.06 -13.14
C ALA A 386 -24.26 16.56 -13.32
N LYS A 387 -24.54 15.32 -12.95
CA LYS A 387 -25.90 14.74 -12.94
C LYS A 387 -26.70 15.00 -11.66
N GLY A 388 -26.12 15.74 -10.70
CA GLY A 388 -26.78 16.06 -9.43
C GLY A 388 -26.84 14.89 -8.44
N PHE A 389 -25.88 13.96 -8.50
CA PHE A 389 -25.74 12.84 -7.57
C PHE A 389 -24.57 13.05 -6.60
N ALA A 390 -24.78 12.63 -5.37
CA ALA A 390 -23.75 12.67 -4.33
C ALA A 390 -22.66 11.62 -4.57
N SER A 391 -21.46 11.87 -4.03
CA SER A 391 -20.31 10.99 -4.25
C SER A 391 -20.49 9.60 -3.64
N ASN A 392 -21.22 9.48 -2.52
CA ASN A 392 -21.44 8.23 -1.79
C ASN A 392 -22.40 7.25 -2.47
N ASN A 393 -22.87 7.53 -3.68
CA ASN A 393 -23.67 6.58 -4.48
C ASN A 393 -22.84 5.41 -5.04
N LEU A 394 -21.51 5.50 -4.96
CA LEU A 394 -20.59 4.55 -5.55
C LEU A 394 -19.46 4.20 -4.58
N VAL A 395 -19.14 2.91 -4.52
CA VAL A 395 -17.87 2.38 -3.99
C VAL A 395 -16.93 2.08 -5.16
N PHE A 396 -15.64 2.37 -4.98
CA PHE A 396 -14.59 2.11 -5.96
C PHE A 396 -13.80 0.87 -5.56
N GLY A 397 -13.85 -0.19 -6.36
CA GLY A 397 -12.95 -1.32 -6.26
C GLY A 397 -11.58 -0.96 -6.85
N ILE A 398 -10.56 -0.87 -6.02
CA ILE A 398 -9.19 -0.49 -6.40
C ILE A 398 -8.36 -1.76 -6.55
N GLY A 399 -8.10 -2.14 -7.80
CA GLY A 399 -7.42 -3.38 -8.14
C GLY A 399 -5.90 -3.27 -8.34
N SER A 400 -5.31 -4.37 -8.81
CA SER A 400 -3.87 -4.50 -9.06
C SER A 400 -3.33 -3.59 -10.17
N TYR A 401 -4.18 -3.10 -11.08
CA TYR A 401 -3.74 -2.10 -12.04
C TYR A 401 -3.21 -0.84 -11.34
N THR A 402 -3.80 -0.47 -10.20
CA THR A 402 -3.36 0.67 -9.39
C THR A 402 -2.24 0.29 -8.42
N TYR A 403 -2.32 -0.88 -7.78
CA TYR A 403 -1.36 -1.27 -6.72
C TYR A 403 -0.19 -2.18 -7.14
N ASN A 404 -0.23 -2.81 -8.30
CA ASN A 404 0.85 -3.68 -8.79
C ASN A 404 1.55 -3.14 -10.05
N TYR A 405 0.87 -2.33 -10.88
CA TYR A 405 1.50 -1.70 -12.05
C TYR A 405 2.34 -0.47 -11.66
N LEU A 406 3.25 -0.69 -10.72
CA LEU A 406 4.11 0.28 -10.07
C LEU A 406 5.56 -0.22 -10.10
N THR A 407 6.52 0.69 -9.93
CA THR A 407 7.92 0.32 -9.76
C THR A 407 8.53 1.13 -8.62
N ARG A 408 9.68 0.69 -8.11
CA ARG A 408 10.49 1.46 -7.15
C ARG A 408 10.77 2.89 -7.64
N ASP A 409 10.79 3.11 -8.95
CA ASP A 409 11.02 4.41 -9.56
C ASP A 409 9.77 5.31 -9.62
N THR A 410 8.57 4.81 -9.29
CA THR A 410 7.34 5.62 -9.14
C THR A 410 7.60 6.84 -8.25
N PHE A 411 8.21 6.63 -7.07
CA PHE A 411 8.70 7.69 -6.19
C PHE A 411 10.24 7.81 -6.14
N GLY A 412 10.94 7.13 -7.05
CA GLY A 412 12.39 7.18 -7.15
C GLY A 412 13.14 6.71 -5.90
N PHE A 413 12.51 5.86 -5.07
CA PHE A 413 13.04 5.39 -3.79
C PHE A 413 14.45 4.86 -3.95
N ALA A 414 15.37 5.22 -3.05
CA ALA A 414 16.74 4.71 -3.10
C ALA A 414 17.34 4.63 -1.70
N VAL A 415 18.10 3.55 -1.48
CA VAL A 415 19.05 3.48 -0.38
C VAL A 415 20.39 4.07 -0.83
N LYS A 416 20.99 4.94 -0.03
CA LYS A 416 22.27 5.59 -0.36
C LYS A 416 23.12 5.77 0.89
N ALA A 417 24.37 5.29 0.84
CA ALA A 417 25.38 5.66 1.81
C ALA A 417 25.82 7.12 1.58
N THR A 418 25.82 7.92 2.64
CA THR A 418 26.19 9.34 2.60
C THR A 418 27.36 9.68 3.52
N TRP A 419 27.73 8.78 4.43
CA TRP A 419 28.87 8.96 5.31
C TRP A 419 29.51 7.61 5.69
N GLY A 420 30.78 7.62 6.01
CA GLY A 420 31.45 6.49 6.66
C GLY A 420 32.68 6.93 7.46
N GLN A 421 33.22 6.04 8.27
CA GLN A 421 34.42 6.28 9.07
C GLN A 421 35.52 5.29 8.70
N VAL A 422 36.74 5.79 8.51
CA VAL A 422 37.92 4.95 8.23
C VAL A 422 39.09 5.44 9.09
N ASN A 423 39.64 4.55 9.92
CA ASN A 423 40.74 4.84 10.85
C ASN A 423 40.44 6.05 11.76
N GLY A 424 39.23 6.11 12.33
CA GLY A 424 38.77 7.21 13.18
C GLY A 424 38.39 8.50 12.43
N VAL A 425 38.53 8.54 11.09
CA VAL A 425 38.26 9.75 10.29
C VAL A 425 36.96 9.59 9.51
N GLY A 426 35.98 10.44 9.81
CA GLY A 426 34.72 10.55 9.07
C GLY A 426 34.92 11.05 7.64
N ARG A 427 34.13 10.52 6.71
CA ARG A 427 34.19 10.82 5.27
C ARG A 427 32.79 10.99 4.70
N ASP A 428 32.53 12.13 4.09
CA ASP A 428 31.32 12.35 3.32
C ASP A 428 31.38 11.54 2.01
N LEU A 429 30.31 10.79 1.74
CA LEU A 429 30.14 10.00 0.55
C LEU A 429 29.12 10.70 -0.36
N PHE A 430 29.48 10.94 -1.62
CA PHE A 430 28.55 11.46 -2.61
C PHE A 430 28.95 11.05 -4.03
N LYS A 431 27.96 11.04 -4.93
CA LYS A 431 28.19 10.84 -6.36
C LYS A 431 28.00 12.17 -7.06
N ASP A 432 28.97 12.57 -7.88
CA ASP A 432 28.88 13.73 -8.78
C ASP A 432 29.38 13.33 -10.17
N PRO A 433 28.59 12.52 -10.93
CA PRO A 433 29.02 12.05 -12.23
C PRO A 433 29.04 13.22 -13.22
N ALA A 434 30.16 13.41 -13.93
CA ALA A 434 30.31 14.48 -14.93
C ALA A 434 29.26 14.47 -16.06
N THR A 435 28.58 13.35 -16.28
CA THR A 435 27.54 13.17 -17.31
C THR A 435 26.11 13.35 -16.81
N ASP A 436 25.90 13.64 -15.52
CA ASP A 436 24.56 13.85 -14.96
C ASP A 436 24.18 15.34 -15.07
N SER A 437 22.92 15.63 -15.41
CA SER A 437 22.44 16.99 -15.71
C SER A 437 22.28 17.91 -14.47
N GLY A 438 22.97 17.61 -13.37
CA GLY A 438 22.89 18.34 -12.10
C GLY A 438 21.61 18.08 -11.28
N VAL A 439 20.65 17.32 -11.82
CA VAL A 439 19.33 17.05 -11.19
C VAL A 439 19.43 16.04 -10.03
N LYS A 440 20.53 15.27 -9.93
CA LYS A 440 20.75 14.24 -8.90
C LYS A 440 21.82 14.63 -7.86
N LYS A 441 21.80 15.86 -7.33
CA LYS A 441 22.59 16.17 -6.13
C LYS A 441 22.08 15.32 -4.95
N SER A 442 22.81 14.26 -4.64
CA SER A 442 22.56 13.41 -3.47
C SER A 442 23.04 14.10 -2.21
N ALA A 443 22.30 13.92 -1.11
CA ALA A 443 22.71 14.32 0.24
C ALA A 443 24.11 13.78 0.58
N LYS A 444 24.83 14.50 1.45
CA LYS A 444 26.21 14.17 1.83
C LYS A 444 26.37 14.15 3.35
N GLY A 445 27.28 13.34 3.85
CA GLY A 445 27.58 13.29 5.28
C GLY A 445 26.43 12.72 6.12
N LEU A 446 26.48 13.04 7.41
CA LEU A 446 25.40 12.72 8.35
C LEU A 446 24.20 13.65 8.11
N LEU A 447 23.00 13.12 8.35
CA LEU A 447 21.75 13.76 7.99
C LEU A 447 20.92 14.07 9.23
N ARG A 448 20.33 15.27 9.27
CA ARG A 448 19.31 15.66 10.24
C ARG A 448 18.06 16.08 9.50
N ILE A 449 16.92 15.62 9.97
CA ILE A 449 15.62 16.00 9.42
C ILE A 449 14.92 16.84 10.50
N GLU A 450 14.33 17.96 10.11
CA GLU A 450 13.51 18.80 10.98
C GLU A 450 12.08 18.88 10.43
N GLN A 451 11.12 19.07 11.32
CA GLN A 451 9.75 19.42 10.94
C GLN A 451 9.62 20.94 10.86
N THR A 452 9.12 21.44 9.74
CA THR A 452 8.90 22.87 9.46
C THR A 452 7.44 23.10 9.04
N GLU A 453 7.06 24.36 8.82
CA GLU A 453 5.71 24.72 8.34
C GLU A 453 5.39 24.09 6.97
N ASN A 454 6.42 23.80 6.16
CA ASN A 454 6.27 23.23 4.81
C ASN A 454 6.30 21.68 4.78
N GLY A 455 6.44 21.03 5.93
CA GLY A 455 6.57 19.58 6.07
C GLY A 455 7.91 19.19 6.70
N PHE A 456 8.66 18.32 6.06
CA PHE A 456 9.99 17.93 6.54
C PHE A 456 11.08 18.52 5.68
N GLU A 457 12.20 18.90 6.30
CA GLU A 457 13.37 19.45 5.64
C GLU A 457 14.63 18.68 6.01
N LEU A 458 15.49 18.47 5.01
CA LEU A 458 16.77 17.78 5.16
C LEU A 458 17.91 18.77 5.36
N PHE A 459 18.70 18.56 6.40
CA PHE A 459 20.00 19.18 6.63
C PHE A 459 21.07 18.11 6.49
N ASP A 460 22.01 18.29 5.56
CA ASP A 460 23.10 17.35 5.30
C ASP A 460 24.45 17.89 5.83
N GLN A 461 25.50 17.06 5.80
CA GLN A 461 26.83 17.35 6.34
C GLN A 461 26.83 17.78 7.82
N GLN A 462 25.97 17.14 8.61
CA GLN A 462 25.82 17.44 10.03
C GLN A 462 26.99 16.87 10.85
N THR A 463 27.29 17.47 12.00
CA THR A 463 28.15 16.83 13.01
C THR A 463 27.42 15.66 13.68
N ALA A 464 28.14 14.82 14.43
CA ALA A 464 27.53 13.73 15.18
C ALA A 464 26.52 14.25 16.22
N GLU A 465 26.81 15.38 16.87
CA GLU A 465 25.90 16.02 17.81
C GLU A 465 24.63 16.50 17.13
N GLN A 466 24.75 17.10 15.94
CA GLN A 466 23.61 17.57 15.15
C GLN A 466 22.78 16.41 14.58
N GLU A 467 23.40 15.34 14.07
CA GLU A 467 22.70 14.14 13.59
C GLU A 467 21.78 13.55 14.68
N ASN A 468 22.23 13.59 15.95
CA ASN A 468 21.45 13.13 17.10
C ASN A 468 20.28 14.05 17.49
N MET A 469 20.16 15.22 16.86
CA MET A 469 19.00 16.10 16.97
C MET A 469 17.95 15.77 15.89
N GLY A 470 16.95 16.65 15.74
CA GLY A 470 15.90 16.52 14.72
C GLY A 470 14.83 15.50 15.08
N VAL A 471 14.04 15.13 14.08
CA VAL A 471 12.81 14.34 14.26
C VAL A 471 12.97 12.84 14.02
N LEU A 472 14.11 12.37 13.49
CA LEU A 472 14.35 10.94 13.32
C LEU A 472 14.59 10.28 14.68
N GLN A 473 13.76 9.30 15.04
CA GLN A 473 13.87 8.58 16.30
C GLN A 473 14.48 7.20 16.09
N THR A 474 15.33 6.74 17.01
CA THR A 474 15.81 5.36 17.01
C THR A 474 14.63 4.41 17.19
N VAL A 475 14.39 3.57 16.19
CA VAL A 475 13.29 2.59 16.16
C VAL A 475 13.80 1.15 16.22
N PHE A 476 15.04 0.89 15.78
CA PHE A 476 15.68 -0.42 15.88
C PHE A 476 17.13 -0.25 16.31
N GLU A 477 17.58 -1.06 17.26
CA GLU A 477 18.98 -1.12 17.67
C GLU A 477 19.34 -2.55 18.11
N ASN A 478 20.44 -3.09 17.58
CA ASN A 478 21.05 -4.33 18.05
C ASN A 478 20.08 -5.53 18.12
N GLY A 479 19.25 -5.71 17.08
CA GLY A 479 18.29 -6.82 17.02
C GLY A 479 16.96 -6.57 17.73
N GLN A 480 16.72 -5.37 18.27
CA GLN A 480 15.51 -5.04 19.01
C GLN A 480 14.75 -3.87 18.37
N LEU A 481 13.43 -4.04 18.25
CA LEU A 481 12.51 -2.94 17.96
C LEU A 481 12.29 -2.12 19.24
N LEU A 482 12.60 -0.83 19.21
CA LEU A 482 12.55 0.06 20.37
C LEU A 482 11.28 0.92 20.43
N ARG A 483 10.60 1.07 19.29
CA ARG A 483 9.38 1.89 19.16
C ARG A 483 8.39 1.17 18.27
N GLU A 484 7.16 1.06 18.77
CA GLU A 484 6.05 0.53 18.00
C GLU A 484 5.06 1.65 17.66
N CYS A 485 4.37 1.45 16.55
CA CYS A 485 3.27 2.27 16.08
C CYS A 485 2.10 1.35 15.71
N SER A 486 0.90 1.65 16.20
CA SER A 486 -0.30 0.92 15.80
C SER A 486 -0.87 1.41 14.47
N LEU A 487 -1.65 0.57 13.78
CA LEU A 487 -2.37 1.00 12.58
C LEU A 487 -3.33 2.17 12.86
N ASP A 488 -3.97 2.19 14.02
CA ASP A 488 -4.88 3.27 14.42
C ASP A 488 -4.15 4.60 14.58
N GLN A 489 -2.96 4.59 15.18
CA GLN A 489 -2.12 5.80 15.25
C GLN A 489 -1.69 6.29 13.86
N ILE A 490 -1.46 5.39 12.91
CA ILE A 490 -1.15 5.75 11.52
C ILE A 490 -2.36 6.41 10.86
N ARG A 491 -3.55 5.82 11.03
CA ARG A 491 -4.82 6.38 10.52
C ARG A 491 -5.12 7.75 11.11
N GLU A 492 -4.89 7.95 12.41
CA GLU A 492 -5.08 9.23 13.09
C GLU A 492 -4.17 10.33 12.51
N ARG A 493 -2.91 10.01 12.18
CA ARG A 493 -2.00 10.98 11.53
C ARG A 493 -2.42 11.34 10.11
N LEU A 494 -3.11 10.44 9.43
CA LEU A 494 -3.62 10.62 8.06
C LEU A 494 -5.09 11.07 8.02
N ALA A 495 -5.68 11.38 9.18
CA ALA A 495 -7.10 11.64 9.36
C ALA A 495 -7.59 12.81 8.53
#